data_AF-A0A6N7BEZ8-F1
#
_entry.id   AF-A0A6N7BEZ8-F1
#
_cell.length_a   1.000
_cell.length_b   1.000
_cell.length_c   1.000
_cell.angle_alpha   90.00
_cell.angle_beta   90.00
_cell.angle_gamma   90.00
#
_symmetry.space_group_name_H-M   'P 1'
#
loop_
_entity.id
_entity.type
_entity.pdbx_description
1 polymer ?
#
loop_
_entity_poly.entity_id
_entity_poly.type
_entity_poly.pdbx_seq_one_letter_code
_entity_poly.pdbx_strand_id
1 'polypeptide(L)'
;NELVYELAKSSLVNENLGRDEYTDFLAVSFSSTDYVGHAYGTDAYETQDIYVRLDATLSEFLTTLDKTLGEGNYLLFLTADHAGIETPSFLKENKIPTGELGNKNFTNLVSEFVAKTFGSDKLIENFSNKQIYFDRAEIKKSGVDIHQLQQRTADFIRDSFPLVATIYTRDNLEGKAATREPVNPILNSYNMAIAGDVFYTLQSGNLPTFRAQGTTHGTEFSYDTHVPLLFFGWKVPKQTVNTPVYIVDIAPTIADLIKITEPSASIGIPLIKGN
;
A
#
# COMPACT_ATOMS: atom_id res chain seq x y z
N ASN A 1 8.48 17.90 -4.46
CA ASN A 1 9.11 17.05 -5.49
C ASN A 1 10.42 17.63 -6.06
N GLU A 2 10.52 18.94 -6.36
CA GLU A 2 11.73 19.54 -6.96
C GLU A 2 13.02 19.30 -6.15
N LEU A 3 12.98 19.48 -4.82
CA LEU A 3 14.15 19.19 -3.96
C LEU A 3 14.61 17.72 -4.03
N VAL A 4 13.65 16.78 -4.17
CA VAL A 4 13.96 15.35 -4.31
C VAL A 4 14.64 15.09 -5.64
N TYR A 5 14.17 15.74 -6.71
CA TYR A 5 14.83 15.68 -8.02
C TYR A 5 16.24 16.25 -7.99
N GLU A 6 16.45 17.44 -7.41
CA GLU A 6 17.80 18.03 -7.31
C GLU A 6 18.75 17.16 -6.48
N LEU A 7 18.24 16.50 -5.42
CA LEU A 7 19.03 15.50 -4.68
C LEU A 7 19.38 14.30 -5.57
N ALA A 8 18.41 13.71 -6.28
CA ALA A 8 18.64 12.58 -7.17
C ALA A 8 19.66 12.89 -8.28
N LYS A 9 19.55 14.08 -8.89
CA LYS A 9 20.49 14.60 -9.87
C LYS A 9 21.89 14.82 -9.28
N SER A 10 21.97 15.39 -8.08
CA SER A 10 23.24 15.58 -7.39
C SER A 10 23.92 14.24 -7.10
N SER A 11 23.17 13.22 -6.65
CA SER A 11 23.68 11.87 -6.43
C SER A 11 24.16 11.22 -7.73
N LEU A 12 23.36 11.32 -8.81
CA LEU A 12 23.74 10.80 -10.13
C LEU A 12 25.10 11.33 -10.60
N VAL A 13 25.37 12.62 -10.41
CA VAL A 13 26.62 13.26 -10.82
C VAL A 13 27.77 12.96 -9.86
N ASN A 14 27.58 13.17 -8.56
CA ASN A 14 28.68 13.13 -7.59
C ASN A 14 29.09 11.70 -7.22
N GLU A 15 28.17 10.73 -7.28
CA GLU A 15 28.49 9.31 -7.08
C GLU A 15 28.87 8.61 -8.40
N ASN A 16 28.90 9.33 -9.53
CA ASN A 16 29.19 8.79 -10.86
C ASN A 16 28.32 7.57 -11.25
N LEU A 17 27.04 7.57 -10.87
CA LEU A 17 26.15 6.44 -11.12
C LEU A 17 25.99 6.20 -12.64
N GLY A 18 26.15 4.95 -13.07
CA GLY A 18 26.01 4.52 -14.47
C GLY A 18 27.14 5.01 -15.38
N ARG A 19 28.30 5.39 -14.82
CA ARG A 19 29.46 5.90 -15.59
C ARG A 19 30.49 4.83 -15.94
N ASP A 20 30.35 3.62 -15.42
CA ASP A 20 31.23 2.50 -15.71
C ASP A 20 30.45 1.26 -16.22
N GLU A 21 31.09 0.10 -16.17
CA GLU A 21 30.55 -1.17 -16.66
C GLU A 21 29.64 -1.90 -15.66
N TYR A 22 29.55 -1.41 -14.42
CA TYR A 22 28.72 -1.99 -13.36
C TYR A 22 27.36 -1.28 -13.31
N THR A 23 26.29 -2.05 -13.13
CA THR A 23 24.94 -1.50 -13.04
C THR A 23 24.70 -0.90 -11.66
N ASP A 24 24.44 0.40 -11.61
CA ASP A 24 23.98 1.10 -10.41
C ASP A 24 22.45 1.14 -10.32
N PHE A 25 21.92 1.37 -9.11
CA PHE A 25 20.48 1.47 -8.86
C PHE A 25 20.15 2.74 -8.08
N LEU A 26 19.33 3.62 -8.68
CA LEU A 26 18.83 4.83 -8.04
C LEU A 26 17.32 4.74 -7.83
N ALA A 27 16.88 4.78 -6.56
CA ALA A 27 15.46 4.82 -6.20
C ALA A 27 15.06 6.23 -5.75
N VAL A 28 14.01 6.79 -6.34
CA VAL A 28 13.52 8.14 -6.05
C VAL A 28 12.01 8.07 -5.76
N SER A 29 11.57 8.62 -4.64
CA SER A 29 10.16 8.68 -4.26
C SER A 29 9.67 10.12 -4.20
N PHE A 30 8.64 10.43 -4.99
CA PHE A 30 8.04 11.75 -5.10
C PHE A 30 6.79 11.87 -4.22
N SER A 31 6.97 12.07 -2.92
CA SER A 31 5.87 11.97 -1.94
C SER A 31 4.88 13.13 -1.92
N SER A 32 5.11 14.24 -2.64
CA SER A 32 4.20 15.39 -2.58
C SER A 32 2.79 15.08 -3.09
N THR A 33 2.62 14.09 -3.98
CA THR A 33 1.31 13.64 -4.47
C THR A 33 0.46 13.05 -3.34
N ASP A 34 1.05 12.24 -2.46
CA ASP A 34 0.37 11.64 -1.32
C ASP A 34 -0.05 12.70 -0.29
N TYR A 35 0.88 13.59 0.11
CA TYR A 35 0.56 14.67 1.06
C TYR A 35 -0.57 15.58 0.58
N VAL A 36 -0.57 15.94 -0.71
CA VAL A 36 -1.62 16.80 -1.28
C VAL A 36 -2.93 16.04 -1.45
N GLY A 37 -2.91 14.79 -1.92
CA GLY A 37 -4.10 13.95 -1.95
C GLY A 37 -4.74 13.78 -0.56
N HIS A 38 -3.93 13.51 0.46
CA HIS A 38 -4.40 13.41 1.85
C HIS A 38 -5.03 14.69 2.39
N ALA A 39 -4.55 15.85 1.96
CA ALA A 39 -5.03 17.15 2.41
C ALA A 39 -6.27 17.62 1.65
N TYR A 40 -6.35 17.37 0.33
CA TYR A 40 -7.34 18.01 -0.54
C TYR A 40 -8.29 17.04 -1.25
N GLY A 41 -7.88 15.80 -1.54
CA GLY A 41 -8.63 14.84 -2.36
C GLY A 41 -7.94 14.56 -3.68
N THR A 42 -8.34 13.50 -4.39
CA THR A 42 -7.70 13.09 -5.64
C THR A 42 -8.09 13.96 -6.84
N ASP A 43 -9.29 14.57 -6.83
CA ASP A 43 -9.79 15.37 -7.96
C ASP A 43 -9.76 16.88 -7.66
N ALA A 44 -9.07 17.27 -6.59
CA ALA A 44 -8.84 18.67 -6.23
C ALA A 44 -7.91 19.38 -7.22
N TYR A 45 -8.09 20.70 -7.39
CA TYR A 45 -7.19 21.51 -8.22
C TYR A 45 -5.75 21.49 -7.72
N GLU A 46 -5.54 21.41 -6.41
CA GLU A 46 -4.24 21.24 -5.78
C GLU A 46 -3.56 19.96 -6.25
N THR A 47 -4.30 18.84 -6.28
CA THR A 47 -3.78 17.55 -6.75
C THR A 47 -3.46 17.61 -8.24
N GLN A 48 -4.33 18.23 -9.05
CA GLN A 48 -4.06 18.47 -10.47
C GLN A 48 -2.76 19.27 -10.69
N ASP A 49 -2.57 20.38 -9.98
CA ASP A 49 -1.36 21.23 -10.10
C ASP A 49 -0.09 20.44 -9.72
N ILE A 50 -0.15 19.62 -8.67
CA ILE A 50 0.99 18.77 -8.29
C ILE A 50 1.37 17.78 -9.39
N TYR A 51 0.40 17.17 -10.08
CA TYR A 51 0.69 16.26 -11.18
C TYR A 51 1.26 16.99 -12.40
N VAL A 52 0.78 18.19 -12.72
CA VAL A 52 1.36 19.02 -13.79
C VAL A 52 2.81 19.38 -13.49
N ARG A 53 3.13 19.72 -12.24
CA ARG A 53 4.52 20.00 -11.81
C ARG A 53 5.38 18.74 -11.78
N LEU A 54 4.82 17.61 -11.37
CA LEU A 54 5.52 16.34 -11.39
C LEU A 54 5.88 15.92 -12.82
N ASP A 55 4.96 16.09 -13.78
CA ASP A 55 5.23 15.85 -15.20
C ASP A 55 6.42 16.67 -15.70
N ALA A 56 6.44 17.98 -15.44
CA ALA A 56 7.57 18.84 -15.77
C ALA A 56 8.88 18.38 -15.09
N THR A 57 8.82 18.00 -13.82
CA THR A 57 9.97 17.48 -13.06
C THR A 57 10.50 16.18 -13.68
N LEU A 58 9.62 15.25 -14.07
CA LEU A 58 10.00 13.99 -14.71
C LEU A 58 10.61 14.23 -16.09
N SER A 59 10.08 15.19 -16.87
CA SER A 59 10.65 15.60 -18.15
C SER A 59 12.08 16.13 -18.01
N GLU A 60 12.34 16.98 -17.01
CA GLU A 60 13.68 17.45 -16.69
C GLU A 60 14.61 16.32 -16.22
N PHE A 61 14.07 15.36 -15.46
CA PHE A 61 14.86 14.23 -14.99
C PHE A 61 15.27 13.31 -16.15
N LEU A 62 14.36 12.96 -17.04
CA LEU A 62 14.67 12.20 -18.26
C LEU A 62 15.72 12.93 -19.11
N THR A 63 15.56 14.24 -19.31
CA THR A 63 16.55 15.06 -20.02
C THR A 63 17.93 15.01 -19.36
N THR A 64 17.97 14.99 -18.02
CA THR A 64 19.22 14.87 -17.26
C THR A 64 19.85 13.49 -17.45
N LEU A 65 19.06 12.42 -17.42
CA LEU A 65 19.53 11.05 -17.67
C LEU A 65 20.08 10.92 -19.10
N ASP A 66 19.37 11.43 -20.10
CA ASP A 66 19.80 11.38 -21.51
C ASP A 66 21.13 12.11 -21.72
N LYS A 67 21.31 13.30 -21.10
CA LYS A 67 22.57 14.05 -21.17
C LYS A 67 23.72 13.39 -20.42
N THR A 68 23.41 12.70 -19.32
CA THR A 68 24.42 12.16 -18.41
C THR A 68 24.86 10.77 -18.88
N LEU A 69 23.91 9.88 -19.16
CA LEU A 69 24.13 8.46 -19.43
C LEU A 69 24.00 8.12 -20.93
N GLY A 70 23.30 8.95 -21.70
CA GLY A 70 22.93 8.68 -23.09
C GLY A 70 21.57 7.97 -23.20
N GLU A 71 20.81 8.34 -24.23
CA GLU A 71 19.54 7.69 -24.54
C GLU A 71 19.73 6.18 -24.73
N GLY A 72 18.86 5.38 -24.09
CA GLY A 72 18.90 3.93 -24.17
C GLY A 72 19.94 3.24 -23.29
N ASN A 73 20.74 3.98 -22.51
CA ASN A 73 21.74 3.41 -21.58
C ASN A 73 21.25 3.28 -20.13
N TYR A 74 19.99 3.61 -19.85
CA TYR A 74 19.37 3.43 -18.54
C TYR A 74 18.03 2.70 -18.67
N LEU A 75 17.70 1.89 -17.67
CA LEU A 75 16.38 1.31 -17.48
C LEU A 75 15.64 2.15 -16.42
N LEU A 76 14.43 2.58 -16.73
CA LEU A 76 13.54 3.27 -15.81
C LEU A 76 12.27 2.45 -15.62
N PHE A 77 11.83 2.32 -14.37
CA PHE A 77 10.45 1.94 -14.06
C PHE A 77 9.81 3.01 -13.19
N LEU A 78 8.53 3.29 -13.42
CA LEU A 78 7.74 4.24 -12.63
C LEU A 78 6.42 3.60 -12.23
N THR A 79 6.12 3.66 -10.94
CA THR A 79 4.90 3.15 -10.35
C THR A 79 4.50 3.99 -9.13
N ALA A 80 3.42 3.61 -8.46
CA ALA A 80 3.04 4.15 -7.16
C ALA A 80 3.01 3.02 -6.12
N ASP A 81 3.26 3.37 -4.87
CA ASP A 81 3.11 2.47 -3.72
C ASP A 81 1.64 2.13 -3.44
N HIS A 82 0.75 3.08 -3.73
CA HIS A 82 -0.70 2.90 -3.73
C HIS A 82 -1.38 4.02 -4.54
N ALA A 83 -2.70 3.91 -4.71
CA ALA A 83 -3.56 4.97 -5.20
C ALA A 83 -4.32 5.63 -4.04
N GLY A 84 -5.54 6.11 -4.28
CA GLY A 84 -6.38 6.71 -3.25
C GLY A 84 -7.82 6.86 -3.71
N ILE A 85 -8.76 6.72 -2.78
CA ILE A 85 -10.17 7.05 -3.01
C ILE A 85 -10.39 8.56 -3.00
N GLU A 86 -11.46 9.02 -3.63
CA GLU A 86 -11.87 10.41 -3.48
C GLU A 86 -12.43 10.75 -2.07
N THR A 87 -12.53 12.06 -1.78
CA THR A 87 -13.07 12.55 -0.49
C THR A 87 -14.51 12.08 -0.27
N PRO A 88 -14.86 11.69 0.97
CA PRO A 88 -16.24 11.32 1.30
C PRO A 88 -17.28 12.42 1.02
N SER A 89 -16.91 13.70 1.14
CA SER A 89 -17.78 14.84 0.80
C SER A 89 -18.14 14.85 -0.69
N PHE A 90 -17.13 14.71 -1.56
CA PHE A 90 -17.31 14.64 -3.01
C PHE A 90 -18.15 13.42 -3.40
N LEU A 91 -17.85 12.25 -2.84
CA LEU A 91 -18.61 11.02 -3.09
C LEU A 91 -20.09 11.18 -2.71
N LYS A 92 -20.38 11.77 -1.53
CA LYS A 92 -21.76 12.04 -1.07
C LYS A 92 -22.51 12.99 -2.00
N GLU A 93 -21.88 14.10 -2.40
CA GLU A 93 -22.48 15.08 -3.31
C GLU A 93 -22.84 14.44 -4.67
N ASN A 94 -21.99 13.53 -5.14
CA ASN A 94 -22.18 12.79 -6.39
C ASN A 94 -23.00 11.50 -6.23
N LYS A 95 -23.62 11.26 -5.07
CA LYS A 95 -24.47 10.08 -4.78
C LYS A 95 -23.75 8.74 -4.94
N ILE A 96 -22.43 8.73 -4.75
CA ILE A 96 -21.61 7.52 -4.71
C ILE A 96 -21.63 6.99 -3.27
N PRO A 97 -21.87 5.67 -3.04
CA PRO A 97 -21.88 5.10 -1.70
C PRO A 97 -20.56 5.36 -0.96
N THR A 98 -20.68 5.94 0.24
CA THR A 98 -19.57 6.19 1.15
C THR A 98 -20.10 6.33 2.58
N GLY A 99 -19.21 6.18 3.55
CA GLY A 99 -19.54 6.17 4.96
C GLY A 99 -18.29 6.15 5.82
N GLU A 100 -18.51 6.18 7.13
CA GLU A 100 -17.42 6.15 8.11
C GLU A 100 -17.67 5.10 9.19
N LEU A 101 -16.60 4.39 9.56
CA LEU A 101 -16.64 3.47 10.69
C LEU A 101 -16.77 4.22 12.02
N GLY A 102 -16.10 5.37 12.14
CA GLY A 102 -16.00 6.13 13.38
C GLY A 102 -15.02 5.47 14.35
N ASN A 103 -13.72 5.50 14.01
CA ASN A 103 -12.65 4.80 14.73
C ASN A 103 -12.74 4.84 16.26
N LYS A 104 -12.99 6.00 16.87
CA LYS A 104 -13.09 6.12 18.34
C LYS A 104 -14.26 5.31 18.92
N ASN A 105 -15.43 5.37 18.27
CA ASN A 105 -16.60 4.61 18.71
C ASN A 105 -16.35 3.11 18.51
N PHE A 106 -15.77 2.74 17.37
CA PHE A 106 -15.37 1.36 17.10
C PHE A 106 -14.43 0.80 18.17
N THR A 107 -13.31 1.47 18.45
CA THR A 107 -12.34 1.00 19.44
C THR A 107 -12.95 0.91 20.84
N ASN A 108 -13.78 1.88 21.23
CA ASN A 108 -14.42 1.87 22.54
C ASN A 108 -15.37 0.68 22.71
N LEU A 109 -16.27 0.46 21.74
CA LEU A 109 -17.24 -0.63 21.80
C LEU A 109 -16.56 -2.01 21.77
N VAL A 110 -15.48 -2.17 21.00
CA VAL A 110 -14.69 -3.42 20.98
C VAL A 110 -13.99 -3.63 22.34
N SER A 111 -13.34 -2.60 22.89
CA SER A 111 -12.72 -2.70 24.22
C SER A 111 -13.73 -3.00 25.33
N GLU A 112 -14.90 -2.37 25.30
CA GLU A 112 -16.00 -2.64 26.23
C GLU A 112 -16.51 -4.08 26.12
N PHE A 113 -16.68 -4.57 24.89
CA PHE A 113 -17.05 -5.96 24.64
C PHE A 113 -16.01 -6.93 25.21
N VAL A 114 -14.71 -6.70 24.95
CA VAL A 114 -13.63 -7.55 25.44
C VAL A 114 -13.58 -7.50 26.97
N ALA A 115 -13.68 -6.33 27.59
CA ALA A 115 -13.72 -6.19 29.04
C ALA A 115 -14.90 -6.93 29.68
N LYS A 116 -16.10 -6.78 29.09
CA LYS A 116 -17.32 -7.42 29.61
C LYS A 116 -17.29 -8.95 29.44
N THR A 117 -16.71 -9.45 28.36
CA THR A 117 -16.74 -10.88 28.02
C THR A 117 -15.56 -11.65 28.62
N PHE A 118 -14.39 -11.03 28.71
CA PHE A 118 -13.13 -11.66 29.11
C PHE A 118 -12.51 -11.06 30.39
N GLY A 119 -13.17 -10.06 31.00
CA GLY A 119 -12.83 -9.53 32.31
C GLY A 119 -11.84 -8.36 32.32
N SER A 120 -11.22 -7.99 31.20
CA SER A 120 -10.36 -6.80 31.10
C SER A 120 -10.17 -6.32 29.66
N ASP A 121 -10.24 -5.01 29.44
CA ASP A 121 -9.85 -4.35 28.20
C ASP A 121 -8.33 -4.35 27.96
N LYS A 122 -7.52 -4.54 29.01
CA LYS A 122 -6.05 -4.69 28.93
C LYS A 122 -5.59 -5.90 28.11
N LEU A 123 -6.52 -6.80 27.78
CA LEU A 123 -6.26 -7.87 26.81
C LEU A 123 -6.01 -7.31 25.41
N ILE A 124 -6.44 -6.07 25.12
CA ILE A 124 -6.13 -5.37 23.88
C ILE A 124 -4.90 -4.50 24.11
N GLU A 125 -3.84 -4.78 23.37
CA GLU A 125 -2.61 -4.00 23.37
C GLU A 125 -2.76 -2.76 22.47
N ASN A 126 -3.33 -2.93 21.27
CA ASN A 126 -3.40 -1.85 20.29
C ASN A 126 -4.48 -2.07 19.22
N PHE A 127 -4.93 -0.96 18.63
CA PHE A 127 -5.67 -0.92 17.37
C PHE A 127 -4.83 -0.17 16.35
N SER A 128 -4.35 -0.85 15.31
CA SER A 128 -3.50 -0.24 14.29
C SER A 128 -3.65 -0.93 12.95
N ASN A 129 -3.57 -0.18 11.85
CA ASN A 129 -3.61 -0.72 10.48
C ASN A 129 -4.78 -1.67 10.21
N LYS A 130 -5.96 -1.34 10.74
CA LYS A 130 -7.18 -2.18 10.70
C LYS A 130 -6.98 -3.58 11.29
N GLN A 131 -6.15 -3.65 12.32
CA GLN A 131 -5.84 -4.83 13.10
C GLN A 131 -6.02 -4.54 14.59
N ILE A 132 -6.40 -5.58 15.31
CA ILE A 132 -6.47 -5.60 16.77
C ILE A 132 -5.34 -6.50 17.27
N TYR A 133 -4.51 -5.98 18.15
CA TYR A 133 -3.39 -6.67 18.77
C TYR A 133 -3.78 -7.02 20.19
N PHE A 134 -3.65 -8.29 20.57
CA PHE A 134 -3.91 -8.71 21.94
C PHE A 134 -2.63 -8.87 22.76
N ASP A 135 -2.66 -8.37 24.00
CA ASP A 135 -1.52 -8.42 24.90
C ASP A 135 -1.28 -9.87 25.38
N ARG A 136 -0.15 -10.44 24.95
CA ARG A 136 0.22 -11.84 25.29
C ARG A 136 0.47 -12.04 26.78
N ALA A 137 0.98 -11.03 27.49
CA ALA A 137 1.26 -11.13 28.91
C ALA A 137 -0.03 -11.10 29.74
N GLU A 138 -0.97 -10.21 29.40
CA GLU A 138 -2.29 -10.15 30.05
C GLU A 138 -3.15 -11.38 29.71
N ILE A 139 -3.09 -11.92 28.48
CA ILE A 139 -3.71 -13.21 28.15
C ILE A 139 -3.16 -14.32 29.05
N LYS A 140 -1.83 -14.46 29.15
CA LYS A 140 -1.20 -15.50 29.98
C LYS A 140 -1.58 -15.37 31.46
N LYS A 141 -1.66 -14.14 31.97
CA LYS A 141 -1.99 -13.83 33.37
C LYS A 141 -3.45 -14.09 33.70
N SER A 142 -4.37 -13.80 32.78
CA SER A 142 -5.81 -14.01 32.95
C SER A 142 -6.24 -15.45 32.69
N GLY A 143 -5.45 -16.22 31.94
CA GLY A 143 -5.80 -17.58 31.52
C GLY A 143 -6.86 -17.62 30.41
N VAL A 144 -7.10 -16.49 29.73
CA VAL A 144 -8.02 -16.41 28.60
C VAL A 144 -7.49 -17.24 27.43
N ASP A 145 -8.38 -17.96 26.75
CA ASP A 145 -8.08 -18.66 25.51
C ASP A 145 -8.00 -17.66 24.35
N ILE A 146 -6.82 -17.53 23.73
CA ILE A 146 -6.58 -16.58 22.64
C ILE A 146 -7.45 -16.87 21.40
N HIS A 147 -7.73 -18.14 21.10
CA HIS A 147 -8.55 -18.52 19.94
C HIS A 147 -10.00 -18.07 20.16
N GLN A 148 -10.51 -18.23 21.38
CA GLN A 148 -11.84 -17.72 21.74
C GLN A 148 -11.87 -16.20 21.77
N LEU A 149 -10.84 -15.53 22.28
CA LEU A 149 -10.73 -14.08 22.28
C LEU A 149 -10.78 -13.51 20.86
N GLN A 150 -10.00 -14.10 19.94
CA GLN A 150 -9.99 -13.75 18.51
C GLN A 150 -11.37 -13.93 17.89
N GLN A 151 -11.95 -15.12 18.00
CA GLN A 151 -13.20 -15.45 17.32
C GLN A 151 -14.38 -14.63 17.85
N ARG A 152 -14.51 -14.47 19.17
CA ARG A 152 -15.62 -13.72 19.77
C ARG A 152 -15.52 -12.23 19.49
N THR A 153 -14.30 -11.68 19.46
CA THR A 153 -14.07 -10.29 19.03
C THR A 153 -14.45 -10.12 17.56
N ALA A 154 -14.05 -11.04 16.68
CA ALA A 154 -14.42 -11.02 15.27
C ALA A 154 -15.95 -11.09 15.05
N ASP A 155 -16.64 -11.98 15.78
CA ASP A 155 -18.09 -12.12 15.69
C ASP A 155 -18.82 -10.87 16.20
N PHE A 156 -18.38 -10.31 17.33
CA PHE A 156 -18.92 -9.04 17.83
C PHE A 156 -18.79 -7.93 16.81
N ILE A 157 -17.63 -7.82 16.15
CA ILE A 157 -17.40 -6.80 15.13
C ILE A 157 -18.36 -7.02 13.94
N ARG A 158 -18.52 -8.27 13.49
CA ARG A 158 -19.42 -8.62 12.39
C ARG A 158 -20.86 -8.21 12.68
N ASP A 159 -21.32 -8.46 13.90
CA ASP A 159 -22.72 -8.23 14.30
C ASP A 159 -23.00 -6.76 14.61
N SER A 160 -21.98 -6.01 15.07
CA SER A 160 -22.16 -4.64 15.57
C SER A 160 -21.83 -3.55 14.55
N PHE A 161 -21.04 -3.85 13.51
CA PHE A 161 -20.57 -2.86 12.54
C PHE A 161 -20.91 -3.26 11.09
N PRO A 162 -22.09 -2.87 10.58
CA PRO A 162 -22.53 -3.21 9.23
C PRO A 162 -21.62 -2.74 8.09
N LEU A 163 -20.75 -1.75 8.33
CA LEU A 163 -19.78 -1.24 7.35
C LEU A 163 -18.54 -2.14 7.19
N VAL A 164 -18.33 -3.12 8.06
CA VAL A 164 -17.22 -4.06 7.95
C VAL A 164 -17.55 -5.11 6.89
N ALA A 165 -16.69 -5.25 5.88
CA ALA A 165 -16.86 -6.17 4.77
C ALA A 165 -16.24 -7.54 5.05
N THR A 166 -14.99 -7.56 5.49
CA THR A 166 -14.27 -8.80 5.78
C THR A 166 -13.65 -8.75 7.17
N ILE A 167 -13.57 -9.90 7.82
CA ILE A 167 -12.90 -10.08 9.11
C ILE A 167 -12.14 -11.39 9.05
N TYR A 168 -10.86 -11.36 9.40
CA TYR A 168 -10.02 -12.54 9.56
C TYR A 168 -9.41 -12.56 10.94
N THR A 169 -9.45 -13.69 11.62
CA THR A 169 -8.58 -13.93 12.77
C THR A 169 -7.21 -14.42 12.30
N ARG A 170 -6.21 -14.33 13.18
CA ARG A 170 -4.91 -14.98 12.99
C ARG A 170 -5.07 -16.47 12.63
N ASP A 171 -5.94 -17.19 13.33
CA ASP A 171 -6.22 -18.61 13.04
C ASP A 171 -6.77 -18.83 11.63
N ASN A 172 -7.47 -17.86 11.05
CA ASN A 172 -7.95 -17.96 9.68
C ASN A 172 -6.83 -17.80 8.64
N LEU A 173 -5.70 -17.18 9.00
CA LEU A 173 -4.61 -16.85 8.09
C LEU A 173 -3.40 -17.79 8.25
N GLU A 174 -3.15 -18.30 9.46
CA GLU A 174 -2.04 -19.21 9.72
C GLU A 174 -2.11 -20.49 8.89
N GLY A 175 -0.94 -20.97 8.48
CA GLY A 175 -0.79 -22.16 7.61
C GLY A 175 -1.18 -21.94 6.15
N LYS A 176 -1.61 -20.73 5.75
CA LYS A 176 -1.87 -20.39 4.35
C LYS A 176 -0.65 -19.72 3.71
N ALA A 177 -0.52 -19.90 2.39
CA ALA A 177 0.52 -19.27 1.60
C ALA A 177 -0.07 -18.12 0.77
N ALA A 178 0.61 -16.97 0.82
CA ALA A 178 0.40 -15.85 -0.08
C ALA A 178 0.66 -16.27 -1.54
N THR A 179 -0.05 -15.66 -2.48
CA THR A 179 0.03 -15.97 -3.91
C THR A 179 0.26 -14.70 -4.71
N ARG A 180 0.93 -14.83 -5.87
CA ARG A 180 1.18 -13.72 -6.79
C ARG A 180 -0.10 -12.96 -7.12
N GLU A 181 -1.14 -13.68 -7.52
CA GLU A 181 -2.48 -13.12 -7.70
C GLU A 181 -3.10 -12.98 -6.31
N PRO A 182 -3.42 -11.75 -5.87
CA PRO A 182 -3.82 -11.52 -4.50
C PRO A 182 -5.31 -11.83 -4.27
N VAL A 183 -5.69 -13.10 -4.40
CA VAL A 183 -7.08 -13.57 -4.15
C VAL A 183 -7.54 -13.22 -2.74
N ASN A 184 -6.61 -13.22 -1.78
CA ASN A 184 -6.80 -12.65 -0.45
C ASN A 184 -5.69 -11.63 -0.14
N PRO A 185 -5.92 -10.32 -0.41
CA PRO A 185 -4.94 -9.26 -0.15
C PRO A 185 -4.52 -9.15 1.32
N ILE A 186 -5.40 -9.54 2.26
CA ILE A 186 -5.08 -9.57 3.69
C ILE A 186 -4.04 -10.65 3.98
N LEU A 187 -4.16 -11.83 3.37
CA LEU A 187 -3.13 -12.87 3.51
C LEU A 187 -1.78 -12.42 2.93
N ASN A 188 -1.77 -11.66 1.83
CA ASN A 188 -0.52 -11.14 1.25
C ASN A 188 0.16 -10.06 2.11
N SER A 189 -0.62 -9.34 2.93
CA SER A 189 -0.10 -8.35 3.90
C SER A 189 0.13 -8.92 5.30
N TYR A 190 -0.18 -10.21 5.51
CA TYR A 190 -0.08 -10.87 6.80
C TYR A 190 1.34 -11.37 7.07
N ASN A 191 2.04 -10.71 7.99
CA ASN A 191 3.31 -11.18 8.52
C ASN A 191 3.09 -11.86 9.88
N MET A 192 3.23 -13.19 9.94
CA MET A 192 2.98 -13.99 11.15
C MET A 192 3.67 -13.46 12.41
N ALA A 193 4.87 -12.87 12.29
CA ALA A 193 5.68 -12.44 13.42
C ALA A 193 5.23 -11.10 14.04
N ILE A 194 4.57 -10.23 13.27
CA ILE A 194 4.24 -8.86 13.70
C ILE A 194 2.79 -8.44 13.44
N ALA A 195 2.00 -9.28 12.77
CA ALA A 195 0.58 -9.06 12.55
C ALA A 195 -0.22 -9.02 13.86
N GLY A 196 -1.34 -8.31 13.84
CA GLY A 196 -2.38 -8.43 14.85
C GLY A 196 -3.11 -9.78 14.79
N ASP A 197 -4.15 -9.88 15.60
CA ASP A 197 -4.89 -11.11 15.87
C ASP A 197 -6.29 -11.13 15.25
N VAL A 198 -6.84 -9.95 15.01
CA VAL A 198 -8.09 -9.77 14.25
C VAL A 198 -7.87 -8.66 13.24
N PHE A 199 -8.07 -8.97 11.97
CA PHE A 199 -8.03 -8.08 10.81
C PHE A 199 -9.44 -7.75 10.39
N TYR A 200 -9.68 -6.53 9.95
CA TYR A 200 -10.95 -6.16 9.34
C TYR A 200 -10.76 -5.21 8.15
N THR A 201 -11.69 -5.25 7.21
CA THR A 201 -11.77 -4.27 6.12
C THR A 201 -13.18 -3.69 6.05
N LEU A 202 -13.29 -2.49 5.51
CA LEU A 202 -14.59 -1.85 5.32
C LEU A 202 -15.17 -2.21 3.95
N GLN A 203 -16.46 -2.04 3.79
CA GLN A 203 -17.08 -2.07 2.46
C GLN A 203 -16.47 -0.98 1.58
N SER A 204 -16.40 -1.27 0.27
CA SER A 204 -15.91 -0.34 -0.75
C SER A 204 -16.54 1.05 -0.59
N GLY A 205 -15.72 2.09 -0.71
CA GLY A 205 -16.17 3.48 -0.58
C GLY A 205 -16.14 4.06 0.83
N ASN A 206 -15.92 3.24 1.86
CA ASN A 206 -15.95 3.67 3.26
C ASN A 206 -14.56 3.91 3.84
N LEU A 207 -14.45 4.92 4.71
CA LEU A 207 -13.21 5.27 5.38
C LEU A 207 -13.27 5.01 6.90
N PRO A 208 -12.13 4.76 7.57
CA PRO A 208 -12.09 4.61 9.03
C PRO A 208 -12.59 5.86 9.78
N THR A 209 -12.29 7.03 9.23
CA THR A 209 -12.72 8.34 9.76
C THR A 209 -13.16 9.21 8.60
N PHE A 210 -14.34 9.83 8.68
CA PHE A 210 -14.75 10.83 7.71
C PHE A 210 -13.83 12.06 7.80
N ARG A 211 -13.30 12.49 6.65
CA ARG A 211 -12.64 13.79 6.53
C ARG A 211 -13.51 14.68 5.66
N ALA A 212 -13.81 15.89 6.16
CA ALA A 212 -14.57 16.88 5.38
C ALA A 212 -13.78 17.38 4.16
N GLN A 213 -12.45 17.37 4.27
CA GLN A 213 -11.48 17.69 3.22
C GLN A 213 -10.38 16.62 3.22
N GLY A 214 -9.86 16.31 2.03
CA GLY A 214 -8.82 15.30 1.89
C GLY A 214 -9.34 13.87 1.96
N THR A 215 -8.43 12.92 1.73
CA THR A 215 -8.76 11.50 1.65
C THR A 215 -7.68 10.63 2.32
N THR A 216 -7.78 9.32 2.17
CA THR A 216 -6.79 8.34 2.58
C THR A 216 -6.86 7.11 1.67
N HIS A 217 -5.90 6.21 1.83
CA HIS A 217 -5.83 4.93 1.15
C HIS A 217 -5.70 3.78 2.16
N GLY A 218 -5.40 2.58 1.65
CA GLY A 218 -5.04 1.40 2.43
C GLY A 218 -6.10 0.31 2.45
N THR A 219 -7.04 0.31 1.51
CA THR A 219 -8.02 -0.76 1.31
C THR A 219 -7.59 -1.71 0.19
N GLU A 220 -8.24 -2.85 0.11
CA GLU A 220 -8.04 -3.86 -0.93
C GLU A 220 -8.69 -3.51 -2.27
N PHE A 221 -9.44 -2.41 -2.35
CA PHE A 221 -10.24 -2.09 -3.53
C PHE A 221 -9.40 -1.42 -4.62
N SER A 222 -9.92 -1.44 -5.85
CA SER A 222 -9.19 -0.99 -7.04
C SER A 222 -8.78 0.48 -6.99
N TYR A 223 -9.53 1.35 -6.30
CA TYR A 223 -9.17 2.76 -6.17
C TYR A 223 -7.91 2.99 -5.30
N ASP A 224 -7.50 2.02 -4.48
CA ASP A 224 -6.26 2.06 -3.70
C ASP A 224 -5.16 1.16 -4.28
N THR A 225 -5.53 0.09 -4.99
CA THR A 225 -4.59 -0.95 -5.45
C THR A 225 -4.23 -0.85 -6.93
N HIS A 226 -4.99 -0.12 -7.75
CA HIS A 226 -4.70 0.07 -9.16
C HIS A 226 -3.73 1.24 -9.35
N VAL A 227 -2.48 0.92 -9.64
CA VAL A 227 -1.39 1.89 -9.82
C VAL A 227 -0.82 1.81 -11.24
N PRO A 228 -0.23 2.90 -11.77
CA PRO A 228 0.49 2.84 -13.03
C PRO A 228 1.72 1.93 -12.89
N LEU A 229 2.08 1.25 -13.98
CA LEU A 229 3.37 0.56 -14.10
C LEU A 229 3.94 0.84 -15.48
N LEU A 230 4.96 1.69 -15.51
CA LEU A 230 5.66 2.10 -16.73
C LEU A 230 7.08 1.53 -16.69
N PHE A 231 7.52 0.95 -17.80
CA PHE A 231 8.93 0.67 -18.05
C PHE A 231 9.39 1.53 -19.24
N PHE A 232 10.61 2.03 -19.21
CA PHE A 232 11.18 2.90 -20.23
C PHE A 232 12.70 2.72 -20.36
N GLY A 233 13.24 2.97 -21.56
CA GLY A 233 14.68 2.99 -21.81
C GLY A 233 15.25 1.65 -22.29
N TRP A 234 16.42 1.28 -21.74
CA TRP A 234 17.24 0.15 -22.17
C TRP A 234 16.46 -1.16 -22.27
N LYS A 235 16.45 -1.76 -23.47
CA LYS A 235 15.78 -3.03 -23.80
C LYS A 235 14.27 -3.09 -23.50
N VAL A 236 13.59 -1.95 -23.33
CA VAL A 236 12.14 -1.93 -23.12
C VAL A 236 11.40 -1.79 -24.46
N PRO A 237 10.56 -2.77 -24.87
CA PRO A 237 9.77 -2.65 -26.08
C PRO A 237 8.60 -1.67 -25.89
N LYS A 238 8.28 -0.89 -26.93
CA LYS A 238 7.09 -0.04 -26.94
C LYS A 238 5.84 -0.91 -27.04
N GLN A 239 5.04 -0.96 -25.97
CA GLN A 239 3.78 -1.68 -25.95
C GLN A 239 2.84 -1.16 -24.85
N THR A 240 1.57 -1.57 -24.92
CA THR A 240 0.59 -1.39 -23.85
C THR A 240 0.07 -2.77 -23.46
N VAL A 241 0.09 -3.08 -22.18
CA VAL A 241 -0.40 -4.35 -21.61
C VAL A 241 -1.66 -4.06 -20.82
N ASN A 242 -2.78 -4.65 -21.24
CA ASN A 242 -4.08 -4.52 -20.57
C ASN A 242 -4.50 -5.82 -19.85
N THR A 243 -3.56 -6.76 -19.66
CA THR A 243 -3.77 -7.96 -18.85
C THR A 243 -3.33 -7.71 -17.41
N PRO A 244 -3.87 -8.45 -16.42
CA PRO A 244 -3.45 -8.30 -15.03
C PRO A 244 -1.94 -8.45 -14.84
N VAL A 245 -1.35 -7.47 -14.17
CA VAL A 245 0.05 -7.44 -13.69
C VAL A 245 0.05 -6.95 -12.25
N TYR A 246 1.08 -7.30 -11.48
CA TYR A 246 1.15 -7.00 -10.07
C TYR A 246 2.47 -6.32 -9.73
N ILE A 247 2.49 -5.45 -8.71
CA ILE A 247 3.72 -4.75 -8.27
C ILE A 247 4.85 -5.70 -7.88
N VAL A 248 4.52 -6.92 -7.44
CA VAL A 248 5.50 -7.98 -7.12
C VAL A 248 6.25 -8.47 -8.36
N ASP A 249 5.78 -8.15 -9.57
CA ASP A 249 6.42 -8.52 -10.83
C ASP A 249 7.58 -7.58 -11.21
N ILE A 250 7.67 -6.39 -10.59
CA ILE A 250 8.68 -5.38 -10.94
C ILE A 250 10.09 -5.88 -10.66
N ALA A 251 10.34 -6.35 -9.43
CA ALA A 251 11.66 -6.82 -9.01
C ALA A 251 12.19 -8.00 -9.86
N PRO A 252 11.43 -9.08 -10.11
CA PRO A 252 11.89 -10.16 -10.98
C PRO A 252 12.04 -9.73 -12.44
N THR A 253 11.23 -8.77 -12.93
CA THR A 253 11.43 -8.18 -14.26
C THR A 253 12.79 -7.50 -14.37
N ILE A 254 13.16 -6.66 -13.38
CA ILE A 254 14.46 -5.99 -13.37
C ILE A 254 15.59 -7.02 -13.25
N ALA A 255 15.46 -7.99 -12.35
CA ALA A 255 16.46 -9.02 -12.13
C ALA A 255 16.75 -9.83 -13.41
N ASP A 256 15.72 -10.22 -14.17
CA ASP A 256 15.88 -10.90 -15.46
C ASP A 256 16.57 -10.02 -16.52
N LEU A 257 16.26 -8.72 -16.56
CA LEU A 257 16.85 -7.79 -17.51
C LEU A 257 18.36 -7.60 -17.28
N ILE A 258 18.79 -7.46 -16.03
CA ILE A 258 20.21 -7.24 -15.66
C ILE A 258 20.96 -8.53 -15.29
N LYS A 259 20.32 -9.69 -15.42
CA LYS A 259 20.91 -11.03 -15.22
C LYS A 259 21.47 -11.25 -13.81
N ILE A 260 20.72 -10.82 -12.80
CA ILE A 260 20.99 -11.16 -11.39
C ILE A 260 19.95 -12.13 -10.84
N THR A 261 20.24 -12.71 -9.67
CA THR A 261 19.26 -13.54 -8.96
C THR A 261 18.11 -12.67 -8.45
N GLU A 262 16.88 -13.18 -8.57
CA GLU A 262 15.70 -12.54 -8.01
C GLU A 262 15.78 -12.42 -6.48
N PRO A 263 15.04 -11.49 -5.86
CA PRO A 263 14.87 -11.46 -4.41
C PRO A 263 14.44 -12.83 -3.86
N SER A 264 15.00 -13.23 -2.72
CA SER A 264 14.88 -14.60 -2.17
C SER A 264 13.46 -15.11 -1.94
N ALA A 265 12.48 -14.21 -1.76
CA ALA A 265 11.07 -14.52 -1.57
C ALA A 265 10.18 -13.95 -2.69
N SER A 266 10.76 -13.70 -3.87
CA SER A 266 10.03 -13.24 -5.06
C SER A 266 8.93 -14.25 -5.42
N ILE A 267 7.71 -13.75 -5.57
CA ILE A 267 6.55 -14.49 -6.10
C ILE A 267 6.09 -13.94 -7.45
N GLY A 268 6.73 -12.87 -7.92
CA GLY A 268 6.38 -12.23 -9.17
C GLY A 268 6.85 -13.02 -10.38
N ILE A 269 6.42 -12.58 -11.56
CA ILE A 269 6.81 -13.16 -12.84
C ILE A 269 7.38 -12.03 -13.71
N PRO A 270 8.58 -12.19 -14.32
CA PRO A 270 9.13 -11.20 -15.24
C PRO A 270 8.15 -10.83 -16.37
N LEU A 271 7.90 -9.53 -16.54
CA LEU A 271 6.96 -8.97 -17.51
C LEU A 271 7.61 -8.70 -18.88
N ILE A 272 8.92 -8.47 -18.88
CA ILE A 272 9.73 -8.21 -20.05
C ILE A 272 10.80 -9.28 -20.09
N LYS A 273 10.92 -9.99 -21.22
CA LYS A 273 11.99 -10.96 -21.40
C LYS A 273 13.27 -10.24 -21.84
N GLY A 274 14.36 -10.43 -21.10
CA GLY A 274 15.68 -10.00 -21.57
C GLY A 274 16.13 -10.88 -22.74
N ASN A 275 16.22 -10.30 -23.94
CA ASN A 275 16.95 -10.89 -25.07
C ASN A 275 18.45 -11.02 -24.75
#